data_AF-A0A502FAR9-F1
#
_entry.id   AF-A0A502FAR9-F1
#
_cell.length_a   1.000
_cell.length_b   1.000
_cell.length_c   1.000
_cell.angle_alpha   90.00
_cell.angle_beta   90.00
_cell.angle_gamma   90.00
#
_symmetry.space_group_name_H-M   'P 1'
#
loop_
_entity.id
_entity.type
_entity.pdbx_description
1 polymer ?
#
loop_
_entity_poly.entity_id
_entity_poly.type
_entity_poly.pdbx_seq_one_letter_code
_entity_poly.pdbx_strand_id
1 'polypeptide(L)' 'MHILAPAVAVSPLRQRLIDEMEMRRFCRETQRNYIRDVGRFATFLGRSPDTATAEDV' A
#
# COMPACT_ATOMS: atom_id res chain seq x y z
N MET A 1 -19.86 24.15 -9.08
CA MET A 1 -18.86 24.03 -7.99
C MET A 1 -18.49 22.55 -7.87
N HIS A 2 -17.46 22.09 -8.58
CA HIS A 2 -16.96 20.71 -8.42
C HIS A 2 -16.02 20.70 -7.23
N ILE A 3 -16.43 20.04 -6.14
CA ILE A 3 -15.54 19.69 -5.05
C ILE A 3 -14.59 18.64 -5.62
N LEU A 4 -13.41 19.06 -6.06
CA LEU A 4 -12.28 18.16 -6.21
C LEU A 4 -11.88 17.80 -4.79
N ALA A 5 -12.51 16.75 -4.24
CA ALA A 5 -11.94 16.07 -3.08
C ALA A 5 -10.47 15.82 -3.43
N PRO A 6 -9.50 16.21 -2.58
CA PRO A 6 -8.10 15.93 -2.88
C PRO A 6 -8.03 14.45 -3.17
N ALA A 7 -7.62 14.09 -4.39
CA ALA A 7 -7.34 12.71 -4.74
C ALA A 7 -6.47 12.20 -3.60
N VAL A 8 -7.00 11.27 -2.78
CA VAL A 8 -6.36 10.80 -1.56
C VAL A 8 -4.91 10.60 -1.88
N ALA A 9 -4.03 11.44 -1.33
CA ALA A 9 -2.63 11.44 -1.73
C ALA A 9 -2.13 10.02 -1.48
N VAL A 10 -1.79 9.31 -2.56
CA VAL A 10 -1.31 7.94 -2.48
C VAL A 10 -0.07 7.99 -1.61
N SER A 11 -0.08 7.28 -0.48
CA SER A 11 1.07 7.30 0.42
C SER A 11 2.33 6.89 -0.35
N PRO A 12 3.51 7.48 -0.07
CA PRO A 12 4.74 7.12 -0.76
C PRO A 12 5.00 5.60 -0.76
N LEU A 13 4.66 4.92 0.34
CA LEU A 13 4.73 3.47 0.45
C LEU A 13 3.82 2.76 -0.56
N ARG A 14 2.55 3.20 -0.67
CA ARG A 14 1.60 2.62 -1.63
C ARG A 14 2.06 2.80 -3.07
N GLN A 15 2.66 3.94 -3.40
CA GLN A 15 3.21 4.18 -4.74
C GLN A 15 4.36 3.22 -5.04
N ARG A 16 5.32 3.09 -4.13
CA ARG A 16 6.46 2.15 -4.28
C ARG A 16 6.00 0.71 -4.44
N LEU A 17 4.98 0.29 -3.70
CA LEU A 17 4.39 -1.04 -3.85
C LEU A 17 3.82 -1.25 -5.26
N ILE A 18 3.09 -0.27 -5.79
CA ILE A 18 2.53 -0.34 -7.15
C ILE A 18 3.64 -0.43 -8.19
N ASP A 19 4.65 0.43 -8.10
CA ASP A 19 5.82 0.41 -8.98
C ASP A 19 6.54 -0.96 -8.97
N GLU A 20 6.78 -1.53 -7.78
CA GLU A 20 7.40 -2.85 -7.64
C GLU A 20 6.58 -3.95 -8.30
N MET A 21 5.26 -3.92 -8.11
CA MET A 21 4.36 -4.94 -8.68
C MET A 21 4.26 -4.84 -10.20
N GLU A 22 4.28 -3.62 -10.76
CA GLU A 22 4.33 -3.38 -12.20
C GLU A 22 5.68 -3.82 -12.79
N MET A 23 6.79 -3.47 -12.14
CA MET A 23 8.15 -3.87 -12.56
C MET A 23 8.28 -5.39 -12.61
N ARG A 24 7.71 -6.09 -11.63
CA ARG A 24 7.72 -7.56 -11.54
C ARG A 24 6.61 -8.24 -12.35
N ARG A 25 5.77 -7.47 -13.06
CA ARG A 25 4.64 -7.94 -13.88
C ARG A 25 3.69 -8.88 -13.13
N PHE A 26 3.36 -8.54 -11.89
CA PHE A 26 2.38 -9.31 -11.13
C PHE A 26 1.01 -9.24 -11.78
N CYS A 27 0.29 -10.37 -11.81
CA CYS A 27 -1.08 -10.39 -12.28
C CYS A 27 -1.97 -9.55 -11.36
N ARG A 28 -3.10 -9.06 -11.89
CA ARG A 28 -4.03 -8.19 -11.16
C ARG A 28 -4.50 -8.79 -9.83
N GLU A 29 -4.64 -10.12 -9.75
CA GLU A 29 -5.04 -10.79 -8.51
C GLU A 29 -3.96 -10.69 -7.44
N THR A 30 -2.71 -10.99 -7.78
CA THR A 30 -1.57 -10.83 -6.87
C THR A 30 -1.44 -9.39 -6.41
N GLN A 31 -1.58 -8.42 -7.32
CA GLN A 31 -1.53 -7.00 -6.95
C GLN A 31 -2.59 -6.63 -5.91
N ARG A 32 -3.86 -7.05 -6.12
CA ARG A 32 -4.95 -6.79 -5.17
C ARG A 32 -4.69 -7.45 -3.81
N ASN A 33 -4.26 -8.70 -3.81
CA ASN A 33 -3.99 -9.44 -2.57
C ASN A 33 -2.87 -8.76 -1.78
N TYR A 34 -1.77 -8.42 -2.45
CA TYR A 34 -0.63 -7.76 -1.81
C TYR A 34 -1.00 -6.42 -1.18
N ILE A 35 -1.73 -5.56 -1.91
CA ILE A 35 -2.21 -4.27 -1.36
C ILE A 35 -3.12 -4.49 -0.15
N ARG A 36 -4.03 -5.46 -0.23
CA ARG A 36 -4.95 -5.78 0.87
C ARG A 36 -4.19 -6.26 2.10
N ASP A 37 -3.20 -7.12 1.92
CA ASP A 37 -2.48 -7.73 3.03
C ASP A 37 -1.55 -6.70 3.71
N VAL A 38 -0.91 -5.80 2.94
CA VAL A 38 -0.20 -4.63 3.51
C VAL A 38 -1.16 -3.70 4.26
N GLY A 39 -2.37 -3.47 3.72
CA GLY A 39 -3.38 -2.66 4.39
C GLY A 39 -3.82 -3.26 5.74
N ARG A 40 -4.02 -4.58 5.79
CA ARG A 40 -4.32 -5.30 7.04
C ARG A 40 -3.16 -5.22 8.03
N PHE A 41 -1.93 -5.36 7.54
CA PHE A 41 -0.74 -5.24 8.38
C PHE A 41 -0.63 -3.83 9.00
N ALA A 42 -0.88 -2.77 8.22
CA ALA A 42 -0.94 -1.41 8.75
C ALA A 42 -2.01 -1.25 9.84
N THR A 43 -3.19 -1.84 9.65
CA THR A 43 -4.26 -1.84 10.66
C THR A 43 -3.84 -2.58 11.93
N PHE A 44 -3.18 -3.74 11.80
CA PHE A 44 -2.67 -4.50 12.93
C PHE A 44 -1.59 -3.73 13.71
N LEU A 45 -0.65 -3.10 13.02
CA LEU A 45 0.41 -2.31 13.64
C LEU A 45 -0.07 -1.01 14.28
N GLY A 46 -1.22 -0.47 13.85
CA GLY A 46 -1.71 0.85 14.26
C GLY A 46 -0.85 2.02 13.78
N ARG A 47 0.13 1.76 12.91
CA ARG A 47 1.07 2.73 12.33
C ARG A 47 1.41 2.34 10.90
N SER A 48 2.09 3.25 10.19
CA SER A 48 2.47 2.98 8.81
C SER A 48 3.47 1.82 8.73
N PRO A 49 3.30 0.85 7.81
CA PRO A 49 4.19 -0.29 7.71
C PRO A 49 5.61 0.06 7.23
N ASP A 50 5.85 1.28 6.73
CA ASP A 50 7.22 1.76 6.48
C ASP A 50 8.05 1.91 7.77
N THR A 51 7.39 1.95 8.92
CA THR A 51 8.05 2.04 10.24
C THR A 51 8.24 0.67 10.90
N ALA A 52 7.74 -0.42 10.31
CA ALA A 52 7.86 -1.76 10.86
C ALA A 52 9.33 -2.17 11.04
N THR A 53 9.64 -2.84 12.14
CA THR A 53 10.95 -3.42 12.44
C THR A 53 10.91 -4.93 12.20
N ALA A 54 12.05 -5.60 12.35
CA ALA A 54 12.14 -7.05 12.23
C ALA A 54 11.34 -7.82 13.31
N GLU A 55 10.96 -7.17 14.41
CA GLU A 55 10.17 -7.79 15.49
C GLU A 55 8.67 -7.80 15.17
N ASP A 56 8.22 -7.00 14.18
CA ASP A 56 6.82 -6.90 13.78
C ASP A 56 6.39 -7.97 12.75
N VAL A 57 7.30 -8.85 12.28
CA VAL A 57 7.13 -9.80 11.16
C VAL A 57 7.59 -11.20 11.54
#